data_AF-A0A961TIP9-F1
#
_entry.id   AF-A0A961TIP9-F1
#
_cell.length_a   1.000
_cell.length_b   1.000
_cell.length_c   1.000
_cell.angle_alpha   90.00
_cell.angle_beta   90.00
_cell.angle_gamma   90.00
#
_symmetry.space_group_name_H-M   'P 1'
#
loop_
_entity.id
_entity.type
_entity.pdbx_description
1 polymer ?
#
loop_
_entity_poly.entity_id
_entity_poly.type
_entity_poly.pdbx_seq_one_letter_code
_entity_poly.pdbx_strand_id
1 'polypeptide(L)' 'MGTQGHDADEERDAESLITVGASLGIALNHINRSMGLQDIYPFVLTPVIREKLSFAHRWIG' A
#
# COMPACT_ATOMS: atom_id res chain seq x y z
N MET A 1 12.28 -16.10 -24.37
CA MET A 1 11.86 -16.49 -23.00
C MET A 1 11.33 -15.22 -22.35
N GLY A 2 10.04 -14.93 -22.54
CA GLY A 2 9.43 -13.68 -22.08
C GLY A 2 9.19 -13.76 -20.57
N THR A 3 9.73 -12.80 -19.83
CA THR A 3 9.38 -12.60 -18.42
C THR A 3 8.00 -11.96 -18.39
N GLN A 4 6.98 -12.79 -18.18
CA GLN A 4 5.64 -12.38 -17.80
C GLN A 4 5.74 -11.66 -16.44
N GLY A 5 5.68 -10.33 -16.46
CA GLY A 5 5.99 -9.49 -15.30
C GLY A 5 4.98 -8.38 -15.03
N HIS A 6 3.80 -8.38 -15.66
CA HIS A 6 2.90 -7.24 -15.55
C HIS A 6 1.40 -7.57 -15.56
N ASP A 7 0.99 -8.78 -15.17
CA ASP A 7 -0.44 -9.14 -15.09
C ASP A 7 -0.92 -9.34 -13.64
N ALA A 8 -0.01 -9.38 -12.65
CA ALA A 8 -0.35 -9.74 -11.27
C ALA A 8 -1.03 -8.60 -10.48
N ASP A 9 -0.94 -7.36 -10.96
CA ASP A 9 -1.56 -6.20 -10.31
C ASP A 9 -3.01 -5.95 -10.80
N GLU A 10 -3.37 -6.42 -11.99
CA GLU A 10 -4.73 -6.28 -12.56
C GLU A 10 -5.75 -7.20 -11.87
N GLU A 11 -5.30 -8.34 -11.31
CA GLU A 11 -6.16 -9.34 -10.68
C GLU A 11 -6.35 -9.15 -9.16
N ARG A 12 -5.69 -8.16 -8.55
CA ARG A 12 -5.71 -7.97 -7.09
C ARG A 12 -6.71 -6.91 -6.66
N ASP A 13 -7.65 -7.33 -5.82
CA ASP A 13 -8.63 -6.44 -5.17
C ASP A 13 -7.95 -5.24 -4.47
N ALA A 14 -8.52 -4.04 -4.67
CA ALA A 14 -7.97 -2.79 -4.16
C ALA A 14 -7.75 -2.80 -2.64
N GLU A 15 -8.67 -3.40 -1.86
CA GLU A 15 -8.53 -3.47 -0.41
C GLU A 15 -7.37 -4.38 0.00
N SER A 16 -7.10 -5.43 -0.78
CA SER A 16 -5.93 -6.28 -0.60
C SER A 16 -4.63 -5.49 -0.76
N LEU A 17 -4.52 -4.70 -1.84
CA LEU A 17 -3.35 -3.85 -2.10
C LEU A 17 -3.17 -2.78 -1.04
N ILE A 18 -4.25 -2.09 -0.66
CA ILE A 18 -4.26 -1.07 0.39
C ILE A 18 -3.82 -1.68 1.73
N THR A 19 -4.26 -2.89 2.05
CA THR A 19 -3.92 -3.58 3.30
C THR A 19 -2.45 -3.99 3.35
N VAL A 20 -1.90 -4.53 2.24
CA VAL A 20 -0.48 -4.85 2.14
C VAL A 20 0.38 -3.58 2.26
N GLY A 21 0.02 -2.52 1.54
CA GLY A 21 0.72 -1.23 1.60
C GLY A 21 0.70 -0.61 2.99
N ALA A 22 -0.43 -0.67 3.69
CA ALA A 22 -0.56 -0.21 5.08
C ALA A 22 0.39 -0.96 6.02
N SER A 23 0.41 -2.29 5.91
CA SER A 23 1.23 -3.15 6.76
C SER A 23 2.73 -2.90 6.53
N LEU A 24 3.12 -2.68 5.27
CA LEU A 24 4.50 -2.32 4.91
C LEU A 24 4.89 -0.96 5.50
N GLY A 25 4.03 0.06 5.38
CA GLY A 25 4.26 1.39 5.97
C GLY A 25 4.47 1.32 7.49
N ILE A 26 3.67 0.53 8.19
CA ILE A 26 3.82 0.28 9.62
C ILE A 26 5.18 -0.38 9.93
N ALA A 27 5.57 -1.42 9.17
CA ALA A 27 6.85 -2.10 9.36
C ALA A 27 8.04 -1.14 9.17
N LEU A 28 8.00 -0.28 8.15
CA LEU A 28 9.03 0.72 7.90
C LEU A 28 9.13 1.75 9.04
N ASN A 29 8.00 2.21 9.58
CA ASN A 29 7.99 3.08 10.76
C ASN A 29 8.63 2.40 11.97
N HIS A 30 8.33 1.12 12.21
CA HIS A 30 8.95 0.35 13.29
C HIS A 30 10.47 0.26 13.16
N ILE A 31 10.97 0.02 11.95
CA ILE A 31 12.41 -0.01 11.68
C ILE A 31 13.03 1.36 11.98
N ASN A 32 12.41 2.44 11.50
CA ASN A 32 12.90 3.80 11.74
C ASN A 32 12.93 4.15 13.22
N ARG A 33 11.86 3.90 13.97
CA ARG A 33 11.81 4.14 15.42
C ARG A 33 12.87 3.32 16.16
N SER A 34 13.13 2.09 15.73
CA SER A 34 14.19 1.25 16.30
C SER A 34 15.59 1.82 16.04
N MET A 35 15.76 2.61 14.98
CA MET A 35 16.99 3.35 14.67
C MET A 35 17.03 4.76 15.29
N GLY A 36 16.00 5.17 16.05
CA GLY A 36 15.87 6.54 16.57
C GLY A 36 15.53 7.58 15.49
N LEU A 37 15.13 7.15 14.31
CA LEU A 37 14.72 7.99 13.18
C LEU A 37 13.21 8.26 13.22
N GLN A 38 12.78 9.34 12.58
CA GLN A 38 11.36 9.68 12.44
C GLN A 38 10.63 8.70 11.51
N ASP A 39 9.31 8.56 11.71
CA ASP A 39 8.45 7.76 10.84
C ASP A 39 8.51 8.30 9.40
N ILE A 40 8.83 7.44 8.43
CA ILE A 40 8.77 7.80 7.02
C ILE A 40 7.31 7.83 6.53
N TYR A 41 6.41 7.10 7.21
CA TYR A 41 5.02 6.94 6.81
C TYR A 41 4.03 7.19 7.97
N PRO A 42 3.93 8.43 8.48
CA PRO A 42 3.21 8.72 9.73
C PRO A 42 1.68 8.72 9.61
N PHE A 43 1.10 8.31 8.48
CA PHE A 43 -0.34 8.44 8.24
C PHE A 43 -1.14 7.17 8.54
N VAL A 44 -2.33 7.37 9.10
CA VAL A 44 -3.33 6.32 9.31
C VAL A 44 -4.30 6.32 8.13
N LEU A 45 -4.44 5.17 7.47
CA LEU A 45 -5.43 4.99 6.40
C LEU A 45 -6.83 4.83 6.99
N THR A 46 -7.50 5.97 7.20
CA THR A 46 -8.90 6.02 7.64
C THR A 46 -9.83 5.38 6.60
N PRO A 47 -11.03 4.93 6.98
CA PRO A 47 -11.99 4.34 6.03
C PRO A 47 -12.23 5.20 4.79
N VAL A 48 -12.37 6.52 4.95
CA VAL A 48 -12.59 7.47 3.84
C VAL A 48 -11.37 7.54 2.89
N ILE A 49 -10.15 7.41 3.41
CA ILE A 49 -8.94 7.40 2.56
C ILE A 49 -8.88 6.08 1.78
N ARG A 50 -9.24 4.96 2.42
CA ARG A 50 -9.30 3.64 1.76
C ARG A 50 -10.31 3.66 0.60
N GLU A 51 -11.52 4.19 0.82
CA GLU A 51 -12.52 4.37 -0.22
C GLU A 51 -12.01 5.20 -1.41
N LYS A 52 -11.28 6.29 -1.16
CA LYS A 52 -10.69 7.12 -2.21
C LYS A 52 -9.61 6.39 -3.00
N LEU A 53 -8.76 5.62 -2.33
CA LEU A 53 -7.72 4.82 -2.99
C LEU A 53 -8.33 3.69 -3.80
N SER A 54 -9.35 3.01 -3.27
CA SER A 54 -10.12 1.98 -3.97
C SER A 54 -10.89 2.55 -5.17
N PHE A 55 -11.39 3.79 -5.08
CA PHE A 55 -11.94 4.51 -6.23
C PHE A 55 -10.87 4.79 -7.29
N ALA A 56 -9.71 5.33 -6.90
CA ALA A 56 -8.63 5.63 -7.84
C ALA A 56 -8.10 4.37 -8.54
N HIS A 57 -7.95 3.25 -7.82
CA HIS A 57 -7.54 1.98 -8.39
C HIS A 57 -8.55 1.47 -9.44
N ARG A 58 -9.85 1.55 -9.16
CA ARG A 58 -10.91 1.23 -10.14
C ARG A 58 -10.97 2.17 -11.34
N TRP A 59 -10.44 3.38 -11.24
CA TRP A 59 -10.44 4.36 -12.33
C TRP A 59 -9.19 4.24 -13.22
N ILE A 60 -8.05 3.83 -12.64
CA ILE A 60 -6.79 3.63 -13.36
C ILE A 60 -6.73 2.24 -14.02
N GLY A 61 -7.41 1.25 -13.44
CA GLY A 61 -7.56 -0.10 -13.99
C GLY A 61 -8.57 -0.19 -15.14
#